data_AF-A0A1G0QTV4-F1
#
_entry.id   AF-A0A1G0QTV4-F1
#
_cell.length_a   1.000
_cell.length_b   1.000
_cell.length_c   1.000
_cell.angle_alpha   90.00
_cell.angle_beta   90.00
_cell.angle_gamma   90.00
#
_symmetry.space_group_name_H-M   'P 1'
#
loop_
_entity.id
_entity.type
_entity.pdbx_description
1 polymer ?
#
loop_
_entity_poly.entity_id
_entity_poly.type
_entity_poly.pdbx_seq_one_letter_code
_entity_poly.pdbx_strand_id
1 'polypeptide(L)'
;MTNRENNKIFISIAILFSLLVFLFSANAQSNSKVTDDLVIKLQQKVLLTQKQADEIKAFLKDYFINPSEEKRNALETKIEALLDGKQKMKYNIVKNDWWESISKELGNKKN
;
A
#
# COMPACT_ATOMS: atom_id res chain seq x y z
N MET A 1 -24.76 -17.51 42.86
CA MET A 1 -24.66 -16.09 42.49
C MET A 1 -23.33 -15.88 41.78
N THR A 2 -23.18 -16.37 40.54
CA THR A 2 -21.85 -16.46 39.85
C THR A 2 -21.92 -16.22 38.33
N ASN A 3 -23.08 -16.38 37.69
CA ASN A 3 -23.20 -16.16 36.24
C ASN A 3 -23.13 -14.70 35.79
N ARG A 4 -23.39 -13.74 36.68
CA ARG A 4 -23.47 -12.31 36.32
C ARG A 4 -22.09 -11.64 36.22
N GLU A 5 -21.08 -12.16 36.91
CA GLU A 5 -19.71 -11.62 36.86
C GLU A 5 -18.94 -12.12 35.64
N ASN A 6 -19.11 -13.40 35.29
CA ASN A 6 -18.51 -13.99 34.10
C ASN A 6 -18.94 -13.25 32.83
N ASN A 7 -20.23 -12.93 32.69
CA ASN A 7 -20.75 -12.17 31.55
C ASN A 7 -20.16 -10.75 31.44
N LYS A 8 -19.89 -10.09 32.57
CA LYS A 8 -19.24 -8.77 32.57
C LYS A 8 -17.79 -8.86 32.09
N ILE A 9 -17.06 -9.90 32.47
CA ILE A 9 -15.68 -10.15 32.04
C ILE A 9 -15.65 -10.43 30.53
N PHE A 10 -16.55 -11.29 30.02
CA PHE A 10 -16.63 -11.57 28.58
C PHE A 10 -17.02 -10.34 27.74
N ILE A 11 -17.94 -9.51 28.24
CA ILE A 11 -18.31 -8.25 27.57
C ILE A 11 -17.12 -7.27 27.55
N SER A 12 -16.39 -7.14 28.65
CA SER A 12 -15.19 -6.28 28.70
C SER A 12 -14.09 -6.75 27.74
N ILE A 13 -13.87 -8.06 27.62
CA ILE A 13 -12.90 -8.63 26.67
C ILE A 13 -13.34 -8.37 25.22
N ALA A 14 -14.64 -8.54 24.92
CA ALA A 14 -15.18 -8.29 23.57
C ALA A 14 -15.06 -6.82 23.14
N ILE A 15 -15.23 -5.88 24.08
CA ILE A 15 -15.06 -4.43 23.83
C ILE A 15 -13.59 -4.09 23.55
N LEU A 16 -12.66 -4.63 24.34
CA LEU A 16 -11.21 -4.48 24.12
C LEU A 16 -10.77 -5.03 22.76
N PHE A 17 -11.29 -6.19 22.37
CA PHE A 17 -10.99 -6.80 21.07
C PHE A 17 -11.55 -5.98 19.90
N SER A 18 -12.76 -5.42 20.07
CA SER A 18 -13.40 -4.58 19.05
C SER A 18 -12.65 -3.24 18.84
N LEU A 19 -12.14 -2.65 19.92
CA LEU A 19 -11.29 -1.45 19.86
C LEU A 19 -9.97 -1.73 19.11
N LEU A 20 -9.38 -2.90 19.32
CA LEU A 20 -8.14 -3.29 18.66
C LEU A 20 -8.32 -3.44 17.14
N VAL A 21 -9.42 -4.07 16.70
CA VAL A 21 -9.74 -4.25 15.26
C VAL A 21 -9.99 -2.89 14.57
N PHE A 22 -10.57 -1.92 15.27
CA PHE A 22 -10.81 -0.58 14.73
C PHE A 22 -9.52 0.20 14.45
N LEU A 23 -8.50 0.07 15.31
CA LEU A 23 -7.21 0.78 15.16
C LEU A 23 -6.38 0.26 13.98
N PHE A 24 -6.48 -1.03 13.64
CA PHE A 24 -5.80 -1.59 12.46
C PHE A 24 -6.52 -1.29 11.12
N SER A 25 -7.84 -1.08 11.16
CA SER A 25 -8.65 -0.87 9.95
C SER A 25 -8.47 0.53 9.34
N ALA A 26 -8.27 1.56 10.18
CA ALA A 26 -8.14 2.95 9.71
C ALA A 26 -6.86 3.18 8.88
N ASN A 27 -5.76 2.50 9.23
CA ASN A 27 -4.49 2.62 8.51
C ASN A 27 -4.47 1.83 7.18
N ALA A 28 -5.30 0.78 7.05
CA ALA A 28 -5.41 0.01 5.81
C ALA A 28 -6.17 0.77 4.71
N GLN A 29 -7.16 1.59 5.09
CA GLN A 29 -8.01 2.32 4.15
C GLN A 29 -7.36 3.60 3.59
N SER A 30 -6.52 4.30 4.35
CA SER A 30 -5.78 5.47 3.84
C SER A 30 -4.67 5.04 2.87
N ASN A 31 -3.98 3.95 3.17
CA ASN A 31 -2.92 3.39 2.34
C ASN A 31 -3.46 2.82 1.02
N SER A 32 -4.68 2.29 1.00
CA SER A 32 -5.26 1.74 -0.23
C SER A 32 -5.49 2.84 -1.27
N LYS A 33 -6.08 3.98 -0.89
CA LYS A 33 -6.36 5.07 -1.83
C LYS A 33 -5.09 5.69 -2.43
N VAL A 34 -4.08 5.96 -1.60
CA VAL A 34 -2.80 6.52 -2.06
C VAL A 34 -2.09 5.58 -3.04
N THR A 35 -2.04 4.29 -2.71
CA THR A 35 -1.45 3.28 -3.59
C THR A 35 -2.21 3.21 -4.92
N ASP A 36 -3.53 3.29 -4.88
CA ASP A 36 -4.39 3.22 -6.06
C ASP A 36 -4.14 4.41 -6.99
N ASP A 37 -4.09 5.63 -6.46
CA ASP A 37 -3.82 6.84 -7.24
C ASP A 37 -2.43 6.81 -7.89
N LEU A 38 -1.41 6.33 -7.17
CA LEU A 38 -0.05 6.19 -7.69
C LEU A 38 0.04 5.15 -8.81
N VAL A 39 -0.68 4.03 -8.67
CA VAL A 39 -0.72 2.96 -9.69
C VAL A 39 -1.53 3.41 -10.91
N ILE A 40 -2.66 4.11 -10.73
CA ILE A 40 -3.45 4.66 -11.84
C ILE A 40 -2.62 5.65 -12.66
N LYS A 41 -1.88 6.55 -12.01
CA LYS A 41 -0.96 7.48 -12.70
C LYS A 41 0.08 6.74 -13.53
N LEU A 42 0.68 5.67 -12.97
CA LEU A 42 1.64 4.84 -13.69
C LEU A 42 0.99 4.09 -14.85
N GLN A 43 -0.20 3.52 -14.63
CA GLN A 43 -1.00 2.80 -15.61
C GLN A 43 -1.30 3.66 -16.83
N GLN A 44 -1.74 4.90 -16.62
CA GLN A 44 -2.04 5.84 -17.70
C GLN A 44 -0.80 6.25 -18.50
N LYS A 45 0.33 6.50 -17.83
CA LYS A 45 1.58 6.94 -18.47
C LYS A 45 2.29 5.83 -19.23
N VAL A 46 2.33 4.63 -18.64
CA VAL A 46 3.07 3.47 -19.17
C VAL A 46 2.18 2.57 -20.05
N LEU A 47 0.86 2.76 -20.00
CA LEU A 47 -0.14 1.90 -20.66
C LEU A 47 -0.10 0.48 -20.10
N LEU A 48 -0.20 0.36 -18.77
CA LEU A 48 -0.23 -0.92 -18.09
C LEU A 48 -1.59 -1.60 -18.32
N THR A 49 -1.56 -2.93 -18.47
CA THR A 49 -2.76 -3.76 -18.35
C THR A 49 -3.26 -3.75 -16.91
N GLN A 50 -4.54 -4.10 -16.71
CA GLN A 50 -5.10 -4.19 -15.36
C GLN A 50 -4.30 -5.18 -14.48
N LYS A 51 -3.91 -6.32 -15.05
CA LYS A 51 -3.09 -7.32 -14.36
C LYS A 51 -1.76 -6.74 -13.87
N GLN A 52 -1.03 -6.03 -14.74
CA GLN A 52 0.23 -5.38 -14.36
C GLN A 52 0.00 -4.32 -13.27
N ALA A 53 -1.06 -3.53 -13.37
CA ALA A 53 -1.41 -2.53 -12.37
C ALA A 53 -1.69 -3.16 -10.99
N ASP A 54 -2.45 -4.26 -10.95
CA ASP A 54 -2.77 -4.97 -9.70
C ASP A 54 -1.53 -5.58 -9.04
N GLU A 55 -0.61 -6.14 -9.83
CA GLU A 55 0.66 -6.69 -9.32
C GLU A 55 1.57 -5.58 -8.76
N ILE A 56 1.69 -4.45 -9.47
CA ILE A 56 2.46 -3.29 -8.99
C ILE A 56 1.83 -2.72 -7.72
N LYS A 57 0.49 -2.65 -7.65
CA LYS A 57 -0.23 -2.23 -6.44
C LYS A 57 0.10 -3.10 -5.24
N ALA A 58 0.19 -4.42 -5.43
CA ALA A 58 0.56 -5.34 -4.35
C ALA A 58 2.00 -5.08 -3.86
N PHE A 59 2.96 -4.91 -4.77
CA PHE A 59 4.34 -4.62 -4.38
C PHE A 59 4.50 -3.24 -3.75
N LEU A 60 3.75 -2.24 -4.23
CA LEU A 60 3.77 -0.89 -3.68
C LEU A 60 3.20 -0.86 -2.26
N LYS A 61 2.14 -1.63 -1.98
CA LYS A 61 1.63 -1.80 -0.60
C LYS A 61 2.70 -2.35 0.34
N ASP A 62 3.45 -3.38 -0.06
CA ASP A 62 4.54 -3.92 0.76
C ASP A 62 5.65 -2.90 1.01
N TYR A 63 5.98 -2.10 -0.01
CA TYR A 63 6.96 -1.02 0.13
C TYR A 63 6.51 0.04 1.15
N PHE A 64 5.24 0.44 1.14
CA PHE A 64 4.71 1.43 2.09
C PHE A 64 4.68 0.97 3.55
N ILE A 65 4.75 -0.34 3.82
CA ILE A 65 4.80 -0.87 5.20
C ILE A 65 6.17 -0.59 5.85
N ASN A 66 7.25 -0.73 5.09
CA ASN A 66 8.61 -0.51 5.58
C ASN A 66 9.49 0.02 4.44
N PRO A 67 9.47 1.35 4.17
CA PRO A 67 10.21 1.92 3.06
C PRO A 67 11.72 1.90 3.32
N SER A 68 12.47 1.27 2.42
CA SER A 68 13.94 1.27 2.40
C SER A 68 14.47 1.37 0.97
N GLU A 69 15.74 1.77 0.82
CA GLU A 69 16.39 1.82 -0.50
C GLU A 69 16.45 0.43 -1.15
N GLU A 70 16.76 -0.60 -0.37
CA GLU A 70 16.77 -2.00 -0.82
C GLU A 70 15.39 -2.43 -1.37
N LYS A 71 14.31 -2.15 -0.62
CA LYS A 71 12.95 -2.47 -1.07
C LYS A 71 12.51 -1.64 -2.26
N ARG A 72 12.98 -0.39 -2.38
CA ARG A 72 12.78 0.43 -3.58
C ARG A 72 13.43 -0.23 -4.79
N ASN A 73 14.71 -0.61 -4.71
CA ASN A 73 15.42 -1.24 -5.82
C ASN A 73 14.78 -2.58 -6.22
N ALA A 74 14.34 -3.36 -5.23
CA ALA A 74 13.58 -4.59 -5.47
C ALA A 74 12.24 -4.31 -6.18
N LEU A 75 11.52 -3.26 -5.79
CA LEU A 75 10.28 -2.83 -6.44
C LEU A 75 10.53 -2.39 -7.89
N GLU A 76 11.56 -1.57 -8.14
CA GLU A 76 11.93 -1.15 -9.50
C GLU A 76 12.22 -2.36 -10.39
N THR A 77 13.01 -3.32 -9.90
CA THR A 77 13.33 -4.56 -10.62
C THR A 77 12.08 -5.37 -10.95
N LYS A 78 11.15 -5.50 -9.99
CA LYS A 78 9.87 -6.19 -10.19
C LYS A 78 9.00 -5.49 -11.21
N ILE A 79 8.91 -4.16 -11.17
CA ILE A 79 8.16 -3.38 -12.17
C ILE A 79 8.76 -3.64 -13.54
N GLU A 80 10.06 -3.45 -13.72
CA GLU A 80 10.71 -3.65 -15.03
C GLU A 80 10.54 -5.08 -15.57
N ALA A 81 10.53 -6.10 -14.72
CA ALA A 81 10.27 -7.48 -15.14
C ALA A 81 8.85 -7.69 -15.69
N LEU A 82 7.87 -6.90 -15.25
CA LEU A 82 6.48 -6.97 -15.72
C LEU A 82 6.25 -6.25 -17.05
N LEU A 83 7.14 -5.35 -17.45
CA LEU A 83 6.94 -4.47 -18.60
C LEU A 83 7.47 -5.07 -19.90
N ASP A 84 6.72 -4.89 -20.99
CA ASP A 84 7.24 -5.11 -22.34
C ASP A 84 8.23 -4.00 -22.77
N GLY A 85 8.88 -4.16 -23.93
CA GLY A 85 9.89 -3.20 -24.40
C GLY A 85 9.38 -1.77 -24.56
N LYS A 86 8.14 -1.58 -25.03
CA LYS A 86 7.53 -0.25 -25.23
C LYS A 86 7.16 0.36 -23.87
N GLN A 87 6.64 -0.46 -22.97
CA GLN A 87 6.32 -0.06 -21.60
C GLN A 87 7.58 0.30 -20.81
N LYS A 88 8.69 -0.45 -20.94
CA LYS A 88 9.99 -0.12 -20.33
C LYS A 88 10.51 1.24 -20.76
N MET A 89 10.39 1.57 -22.05
CA MET A 89 10.78 2.88 -22.56
C MET A 89 9.96 4.00 -21.91
N LYS A 90 8.63 3.84 -21.83
CA LYS A 90 7.74 4.80 -21.18
C LYS A 90 8.05 4.93 -19.68
N TYR A 91 8.27 3.81 -19.01
CA TYR A 91 8.63 3.77 -17.59
C TYR A 91 9.93 4.54 -17.33
N ASN A 92 10.97 4.33 -18.13
CA ASN A 92 12.23 5.07 -18.00
C ASN A 92 12.08 6.59 -18.12
N ILE A 93 11.09 7.07 -18.88
CA ILE A 93 10.78 8.50 -18.99
C ILE A 93 10.10 9.03 -17.73
N VAL A 94 9.19 8.25 -17.12
CA VAL A 94 8.32 8.72 -16.03
C VAL A 94 8.75 8.26 -14.64
N LYS A 95 9.75 7.37 -14.52
CA LYS A 95 10.12 6.72 -13.26
C LYS A 95 10.54 7.73 -12.19
N ASN A 96 11.31 8.77 -12.56
CA ASN A 96 11.78 9.77 -11.61
C ASN A 96 10.61 10.55 -11.01
N ASP A 97 9.73 11.10 -11.86
CA ASP A 97 8.52 11.82 -11.43
C ASP A 97 7.59 10.94 -10.57
N TRP A 98 7.49 9.66 -10.93
CA TRP A 98 6.66 8.70 -10.20
C TRP A 98 7.24 8.42 -8.80
N TRP A 99 8.56 8.21 -8.68
CA TRP A 99 9.24 8.04 -7.40
C TRP A 99 9.24 9.29 -6.53
N GLU A 100 9.27 10.47 -7.13
CA GLU A 100 9.08 11.73 -6.42
C GLU A 100 7.68 11.80 -5.81
N SER A 101 6.65 11.37 -6.56
CA SER A 101 5.28 11.29 -6.05
C SER A 101 5.18 10.33 -4.87
N ILE A 102 5.81 9.14 -4.94
CA ILE A 102 5.85 8.19 -3.83
C ILE A 102 6.53 8.81 -2.60
N SER A 103 7.66 9.48 -2.80
CA SER A 103 8.43 10.12 -1.72
C SER A 103 7.63 11.22 -1.01
N LYS A 104 6.86 12.01 -1.75
CA LYS A 104 5.94 13.02 -1.20
C LYS A 104 4.88 12.39 -0.30
N GLU A 105 4.25 11.30 -0.75
CA GLU A 105 3.25 10.58 0.05
C GLU A 105 3.84 9.96 1.32
N LEU A 106 5.07 9.44 1.25
CA LEU A 106 5.79 8.95 2.43
C LEU A 106 6.14 10.08 3.42
N GLY A 107 6.51 11.26 2.91
CA GLY A 107 6.75 12.45 3.73
C GLY A 107 5.48 12.94 4.43
N ASN A 108 4.35 12.96 3.73
CA ASN A 108 3.05 13.36 4.28
C ASN A 108 2.55 12.45 5.41
N LYS A 109 2.96 11.18 5.45
CA LYS A 109 2.62 10.25 6.55
C LYS A 109 3.44 10.46 7.82
N LYS A 110 4.56 11.20 7.77
CA LYS A 110 5.43 11.44 8.94
C LYS A 110 5.04 12.70 9.73
N ASN A 111 4.14 13.52 9.20
CA ASN A 111 3.57 14.70 9.85
C ASN A 111 2.17 14.40 10.36
#